data_AF-A0A970NPA6-F1
#
_entry.id   AF-A0A970NPA6-F1
#
_cell.length_a   1.000
_cell.length_b   1.000
_cell.length_c   1.000
_cell.angle_alpha   90.00
_cell.angle_beta   90.00
_cell.angle_gamma   90.00
#
_symmetry.space_group_name_H-M   'P 1'
#
loop_
_entity.id
_entity.type
_entity.pdbx_description
1 polymer ?
#
loop_
_entity_poly.entity_id
_entity_poly.type
_entity_poly.pdbx_seq_one_letter_code
_entity_poly.pdbx_strand_id
1 'polypeptide(L)'
;MDLTWLRLGPADVHVERLQAEQEGRDIGALVGRFEDLGDMSRSGEEVASDAYQRALGSLLDDVQRAPFRDDYPYDEPSDLESILARRRQGPRLAEPVTGDALLDRLRGAWAGRCAGCLLGKPVEGWRRDRMHGYLRDLNRFPLDRYFAADVPPEIAERYHIDPRNPGYIENVTAMPEDDDTNYTVTGFAIVRNHGPTFTSEDVASFWLGNIPVLHVCTAERVAYKNLVCAILPPDSASYRNPYREWIGAQIRADAFGYLAAGDPELAASWGWRDARISHIKNGIYGEMWAAATIAAAFRTDDPKEAILAGLAQVPENSRLVSSVDQVIGWHEEGVGYDDACERFHGIWNETHGHDWCHTISNAMIVTIGLLWGEGDFALSICRAVQPCFDTDCNGATVGSIIGALLGRKALPEDWLAPMRDTLITGVAGYHRVSISEMADLTKRLIDDRA
;
A
#
# COMPACT_ATOMS: atom_id res chain seq x y z
N MET A 1 22.66 -3.54 -20.27
CA MET A 1 21.93 -3.30 -19.01
C MET A 1 20.58 -2.75 -19.41
N ASP A 2 19.50 -3.44 -19.08
CA ASP A 2 18.15 -2.95 -19.36
C ASP A 2 17.80 -1.89 -18.30
N LEU A 3 17.62 -0.64 -18.74
CA LEU A 3 17.32 0.51 -17.89
C LEU A 3 15.90 1.05 -18.14
N THR A 4 15.05 0.27 -18.82
CA THR A 4 13.70 0.70 -19.22
C THR A 4 12.89 1.14 -18.01
N TRP A 5 13.01 0.42 -16.90
CA TRP A 5 12.34 0.68 -15.61
C TRP A 5 12.76 1.97 -14.89
N LEU A 6 13.85 2.62 -15.32
CA LEU A 6 14.29 3.92 -14.80
C LEU A 6 13.79 5.10 -15.64
N ARG A 7 13.05 4.84 -16.73
CA ARG A 7 12.54 5.86 -17.65
C ARG A 7 11.02 5.84 -17.63
N LEU A 8 10.42 7.01 -17.87
CA LEU A 8 8.97 7.13 -18.05
C LEU A 8 8.62 6.90 -19.51
N GLY A 9 7.49 6.23 -19.75
CA GLY A 9 7.00 5.84 -21.06
C GLY A 9 5.61 6.37 -21.39
N PRO A 10 5.01 5.87 -22.49
CA PRO A 10 3.71 6.33 -22.99
C PRO A 10 2.56 6.05 -22.03
N ALA A 11 2.62 4.94 -21.29
CA ALA A 11 1.64 4.63 -20.25
C ALA A 11 1.64 5.73 -19.16
N ASP A 12 2.80 6.27 -18.82
CA ASP A 12 2.95 7.26 -17.75
C ASP A 12 2.43 8.64 -18.14
N VAL A 13 2.37 8.95 -19.44
CA VAL A 13 1.70 10.15 -19.97
C VAL A 13 0.21 10.09 -19.66
N HIS A 14 -0.40 8.91 -19.82
CA HIS A 14 -1.80 8.69 -19.48
C HIS A 14 -2.03 8.75 -17.97
N VAL A 15 -1.14 8.14 -17.19
CA VAL A 15 -1.17 8.19 -15.71
C VAL A 15 -1.08 9.64 -15.23
N GLU A 16 -0.15 10.44 -15.72
CA GLU A 16 -0.02 11.86 -15.33
C GLU A 16 -1.30 12.63 -15.63
N ARG A 17 -1.88 12.42 -16.81
CA ARG A 17 -3.11 13.12 -17.20
C ARG A 17 -4.24 12.84 -16.21
N LEU A 18 -4.49 11.56 -15.93
CA LEU A 18 -5.53 11.14 -14.98
C LEU A 18 -5.22 11.68 -13.58
N GLN A 19 -3.98 11.54 -13.12
CA GLN A 19 -3.53 12.04 -11.83
C GLN A 19 -3.77 13.55 -11.67
N ALA A 20 -3.40 14.34 -12.68
CA ALA A 20 -3.59 15.78 -12.68
C ALA A 20 -5.07 16.18 -12.68
N GLU A 21 -5.90 15.51 -13.49
CA GLU A 21 -7.36 15.75 -13.53
C GLU A 21 -8.02 15.43 -12.18
N GLN A 22 -7.67 14.30 -11.57
CA GLN A 22 -8.26 13.84 -10.31
C GLN A 22 -7.80 14.64 -9.08
N GLU A 23 -6.55 15.12 -9.07
CA GLU A 23 -6.04 15.99 -8.00
C GLU A 23 -6.44 17.46 -8.16
N GLY A 24 -7.26 17.76 -9.17
CA GLY A 24 -7.90 19.06 -9.36
C GLY A 24 -7.10 20.08 -10.15
N ARG A 25 -6.08 19.67 -10.93
CA ARG A 25 -5.32 20.61 -11.77
C ARG A 25 -6.11 21.01 -13.01
N ASP A 26 -6.00 22.28 -13.39
CA ASP A 26 -6.49 22.78 -14.67
C ASP A 26 -5.42 22.57 -15.75
N ILE A 27 -5.50 21.42 -16.41
CA ILE A 27 -4.61 21.05 -17.51
C ILE A 27 -5.20 21.33 -18.89
N GLY A 28 -6.27 22.13 -19.00
CA GLY A 28 -6.98 22.37 -20.26
C GLY A 28 -6.06 22.92 -21.36
N ALA A 29 -5.13 23.80 -21.01
CA ALA A 29 -4.13 24.36 -21.92
C ALA A 29 -3.02 23.36 -22.34
N LEU A 30 -2.92 22.21 -21.66
CA LEU A 30 -1.87 21.21 -21.87
C LEU A 30 -2.36 19.97 -22.65
N VAL A 31 -3.67 19.84 -22.91
CA VAL A 31 -4.27 18.66 -23.57
C VAL A 31 -3.56 18.31 -24.88
N GLY A 32 -3.29 19.30 -25.74
CA GLY A 32 -2.59 19.06 -27.02
C GLY A 32 -1.18 18.47 -26.84
N ARG A 33 -0.49 18.80 -25.74
CA ARG A 33 0.84 18.25 -25.45
C ARG A 33 0.80 16.79 -25.00
N PHE A 34 -0.25 16.38 -24.29
CA PHE A 34 -0.48 14.97 -23.97
C PHE A 34 -0.74 14.17 -25.26
N GLU A 35 -1.50 14.74 -26.19
CA GLU A 35 -1.79 14.14 -27.50
C GLU A 35 -0.52 14.01 -28.36
N ASP A 36 0.28 15.07 -28.45
CA ASP A 36 1.55 15.09 -29.19
C ASP A 36 2.50 13.98 -28.71
N LEU A 37 2.68 13.82 -27.39
CA LEU A 37 3.52 12.75 -26.84
C LEU A 37 2.94 11.35 -27.09
N GLY A 38 1.60 11.22 -27.04
CA GLY A 38 0.91 10.00 -27.41
C GLY A 38 1.16 9.61 -28.87
N ASP A 39 1.19 10.58 -29.78
CA ASP A 39 1.45 10.37 -31.20
C ASP A 39 2.92 10.05 -31.49
N MET A 40 3.87 10.74 -30.83
CA MET A 40 5.31 10.43 -30.92
C MET A 40 5.57 8.95 -30.59
N SER A 41 4.94 8.43 -29.53
CA SER A 41 5.04 7.02 -29.17
C SER A 41 4.49 6.08 -30.25
N ARG A 42 3.40 6.44 -30.94
CA ARG A 42 2.78 5.60 -31.97
C ARG A 42 3.57 5.61 -33.28
N SER A 43 4.27 6.71 -33.58
CA SER A 43 5.11 6.83 -34.77
C SER A 43 6.41 6.05 -34.72
N GLY A 44 6.66 5.31 -33.64
CA GLY A 44 7.86 4.48 -33.48
C GLY A 44 9.11 5.27 -33.09
N GLU A 45 8.95 6.51 -32.60
CA GLU A 45 10.05 7.14 -31.87
C GLU A 45 10.37 6.28 -30.65
N GLU A 46 11.65 6.02 -30.44
CA GLU A 46 12.08 5.24 -29.29
C GLU A 46 11.67 6.03 -28.04
N VAL A 47 10.82 5.42 -27.19
CA VAL A 47 10.47 5.96 -25.85
C VAL A 47 11.74 6.27 -25.04
N ALA A 48 12.81 5.52 -25.34
CA ALA A 48 14.16 5.69 -24.82
C ALA A 48 14.94 6.86 -25.45
N SER A 49 14.42 7.58 -26.44
CA SER A 49 15.12 8.70 -27.06
C SER A 49 15.18 9.89 -26.11
N ASP A 50 16.30 10.61 -26.13
CA ASP A 50 16.45 11.81 -25.29
C ASP A 50 15.46 12.91 -25.68
N ALA A 51 14.98 12.92 -26.94
CA ALA A 51 13.97 13.87 -27.40
C ALA A 51 12.63 13.63 -26.70
N TYR A 52 12.14 12.39 -26.69
CA TYR A 52 10.92 12.02 -25.98
C TYR A 52 11.02 12.32 -24.48
N GLN A 53 12.12 11.91 -23.83
CA GLN A 53 12.32 12.15 -22.39
C GLN A 53 12.36 13.65 -22.03
N ARG A 54 12.95 14.51 -22.89
CA ARG A 54 12.93 15.96 -22.70
C ARG A 54 11.53 16.55 -22.86
N ALA A 55 10.80 16.12 -23.89
CA ALA A 55 9.43 16.59 -24.14
C ALA A 55 8.49 16.19 -22.99
N LEU A 56 8.59 14.94 -22.54
CA LEU A 56 7.86 14.43 -21.37
C LEU A 56 8.23 15.20 -20.10
N GLY A 57 9.53 15.36 -19.80
CA GLY A 57 9.97 16.13 -18.64
C GLY A 57 9.44 17.57 -18.63
N SER A 58 9.42 18.23 -19.79
CA SER A 58 8.83 19.57 -19.91
C SER A 58 7.30 19.58 -19.72
N LEU A 59 6.59 18.53 -20.17
CA LEU A 59 5.15 18.42 -19.90
C LEU A 59 4.89 18.28 -18.41
N LEU A 60 5.61 17.39 -17.72
CA LEU A 60 5.47 17.16 -16.29
C LEU A 60 5.72 18.44 -15.48
N ASP A 61 6.74 19.22 -15.84
CA ASP A 61 7.02 20.51 -15.19
C ASP A 61 5.86 21.50 -15.34
N ASP A 62 5.23 21.54 -16.52
CA ASP A 62 4.14 22.47 -16.79
C ASP A 62 2.82 22.02 -16.16
N VAL A 63 2.57 20.70 -16.06
CA VAL A 63 1.46 20.16 -15.27
C VAL A 63 1.64 20.53 -13.80
N GLN A 64 2.84 20.40 -13.24
CA GLN A 64 3.10 20.77 -11.84
C GLN A 64 2.88 22.26 -11.55
N ARG A 65 3.08 23.13 -12.56
CA ARG A 65 2.82 24.58 -12.48
C ARG A 65 1.38 24.97 -12.78
N ALA A 66 0.58 24.06 -13.35
CA ALA A 66 -0.81 24.33 -13.67
C ALA A 66 -1.60 24.67 -12.39
N PRO A 67 -2.48 25.69 -12.42
CA PRO A 67 -3.28 26.05 -11.27
C PRO A 67 -4.27 24.94 -10.92
N PHE A 68 -4.77 24.95 -9.69
CA PHE A 68 -5.92 24.13 -9.33
C PHE A 68 -7.20 24.77 -9.88
N ARG A 69 -8.17 23.94 -10.23
CA ARG A 69 -9.50 24.38 -10.65
C ARG A 69 -10.26 24.99 -9.48
N ASP A 70 -10.96 26.09 -9.73
CA ASP A 70 -11.79 26.77 -8.72
C ASP A 70 -12.99 25.93 -8.24
N ASP A 71 -13.41 24.95 -9.04
CA ASP A 71 -14.55 24.06 -8.76
C ASP A 71 -14.14 22.68 -8.20
N TYR A 72 -12.88 22.53 -7.78
CA TYR A 72 -12.40 21.30 -7.15
C TYR A 72 -13.07 21.11 -5.77
N PRO A 73 -13.79 19.99 -5.53
CA PRO A 73 -14.66 19.89 -4.36
C PRO A 73 -13.95 19.51 -3.04
N TYR A 74 -12.68 19.10 -3.12
CA TYR A 74 -11.93 18.59 -1.97
C TYR A 74 -10.87 19.59 -1.47
N ASP A 75 -10.51 19.47 -0.18
CA ASP A 75 -9.48 20.27 0.47
C ASP A 75 -8.36 19.33 0.95
N GLU A 76 -7.37 19.14 0.09
CA GLU A 76 -6.33 18.10 0.23
C GLU A 76 -4.93 18.72 0.33
N PRO A 77 -4.53 19.27 1.49
CA PRO A 77 -3.17 19.75 1.72
C PRO A 77 -2.17 18.62 2.00
N SER A 78 -0.92 18.79 1.59
CA SER A 78 0.15 17.81 1.87
C SER A 78 0.96 18.13 3.13
N ASP A 79 0.90 19.35 3.66
CA ASP A 79 1.64 19.73 4.87
C ASP A 79 0.90 19.29 6.15
N LEU A 80 1.67 18.88 7.16
CA LEU A 80 1.11 18.29 8.38
C LEU A 80 0.19 19.26 9.12
N GLU A 81 0.59 20.53 9.28
CA GLU A 81 -0.20 21.53 10.00
C GLU A 81 -1.60 21.68 9.39
N SER A 82 -1.66 21.83 8.07
CA SER A 82 -2.92 21.96 7.34
C SER A 82 -3.75 20.68 7.39
N ILE A 83 -3.12 19.50 7.34
CA ILE A 83 -3.81 18.22 7.51
C ILE A 83 -4.46 18.17 8.89
N LEU A 84 -3.70 18.41 9.96
CA LEU A 84 -4.18 18.33 11.34
C LEU A 84 -5.38 19.25 11.59
N ALA A 85 -5.38 20.45 10.97
CA ALA A 85 -6.45 21.43 11.08
C ALA A 85 -7.76 21.03 10.35
N ARG A 86 -7.71 20.04 9.46
CA ARG A 86 -8.86 19.59 8.63
C ARG A 86 -9.36 18.20 9.01
N ARG A 87 -8.83 17.60 10.07
CA ARG A 87 -9.26 16.28 10.54
C ARG A 87 -10.63 16.35 11.19
N ARG A 88 -11.41 15.28 11.03
CA ARG A 88 -12.62 15.06 11.82
C ARG A 88 -12.29 14.50 13.20
N GLN A 89 -13.25 14.56 14.11
CA GLN A 89 -13.13 13.88 15.40
C GLN A 89 -13.23 12.36 15.22
N GLY A 90 -12.32 11.61 15.85
CA GLY A 90 -12.33 10.15 15.84
C GLY A 90 -13.11 9.51 17.00
N PRO A 91 -13.30 8.17 16.96
CA PRO A 91 -13.88 7.41 18.06
C PRO A 91 -12.99 7.45 19.30
N ARG A 92 -13.59 7.17 20.47
CA ARG A 92 -12.86 7.03 21.73
C ARG A 92 -12.44 5.58 21.93
N LEU A 93 -11.17 5.29 21.67
CA LEU A 93 -10.59 3.97 21.84
C LEU A 93 -10.48 3.54 23.32
N ALA A 94 -10.58 2.23 23.58
CA ALA A 94 -10.40 1.63 24.91
C ALA A 94 -8.98 1.81 25.44
N GLU A 95 -8.66 1.46 26.68
CA GLU A 95 -7.29 1.64 27.21
C GLU A 95 -6.23 0.81 26.43
N PRO A 96 -4.96 1.28 26.32
CA PRO A 96 -3.91 0.54 25.64
C PRO A 96 -3.69 -0.87 26.19
N VAL A 97 -3.57 -1.85 25.29
CA VAL A 97 -3.10 -3.19 25.65
C VAL A 97 -1.60 -3.11 25.97
N THR A 98 -1.16 -3.78 27.05
CA THR A 98 0.23 -3.73 27.54
C THR A 98 0.78 -5.13 27.83
N GLY A 99 2.07 -5.23 28.14
CA GLY A 99 2.71 -6.48 28.59
C GLY A 99 2.64 -7.60 27.56
N ASP A 100 2.33 -8.82 28.02
CA ASP A 100 2.26 -10.02 27.18
C ASP A 100 1.12 -9.99 26.16
N ALA A 101 0.02 -9.30 26.48
CA ALA A 101 -1.10 -9.16 25.56
C ALA A 101 -0.73 -8.27 24.36
N LEU A 102 0.06 -7.21 24.60
CA LEU A 102 0.60 -6.38 23.52
C LEU A 102 1.56 -7.19 22.65
N LEU A 103 2.42 -8.00 23.27
CA LEU A 103 3.35 -8.84 22.51
C LEU A 103 2.62 -9.86 21.63
N ASP A 104 1.55 -10.46 22.14
CA ASP A 104 0.72 -11.39 21.38
C ASP A 104 0.07 -10.71 20.15
N ARG A 105 -0.46 -9.50 20.33
CA ARG A 105 -1.01 -8.67 19.25
C ARG A 105 0.06 -8.25 18.23
N LEU A 106 1.25 -7.86 18.69
CA LEU A 106 2.37 -7.51 17.79
C LEU A 106 2.83 -8.71 16.96
N ARG A 107 2.96 -9.88 17.58
CA ARG A 107 3.28 -11.13 16.87
C ARG A 107 2.17 -11.51 15.89
N GLY A 108 0.92 -11.22 16.24
CA GLY A 108 -0.23 -11.41 15.36
C GLY A 108 -0.15 -10.50 14.14
N ALA A 109 0.14 -9.22 14.33
CA ALA A 109 0.26 -8.24 13.27
C ALA A 109 1.40 -8.56 12.29
N TRP A 110 2.62 -8.83 12.81
CA TRP A 110 3.77 -9.21 11.99
C TRP A 110 3.52 -10.50 11.18
N ALA A 111 2.99 -11.55 11.83
CA ALA A 111 2.71 -12.81 11.16
C ALA A 111 1.54 -12.70 10.17
N GLY A 112 0.50 -11.95 10.54
CA GLY A 112 -0.68 -11.70 9.73
C GLY A 112 -0.35 -10.91 8.47
N ARG A 113 0.50 -9.89 8.58
CA ARG A 113 1.03 -9.16 7.43
C ARG A 113 1.74 -10.07 6.44
N CYS A 114 2.65 -10.91 6.92
CA CYS A 114 3.40 -11.82 6.06
C CYS A 114 2.46 -12.85 5.38
N ALA A 115 1.50 -13.41 6.12
CA ALA A 115 0.55 -14.37 5.57
C ALA A 115 -0.39 -13.74 4.52
N GLY A 116 -0.88 -12.53 4.78
CA GLY A 116 -1.70 -11.78 3.83
C GLY A 116 -0.94 -11.42 2.55
N CYS A 117 0.30 -10.93 2.69
CA CYS A 117 1.19 -10.66 1.56
C CYS A 117 1.45 -11.93 0.73
N LEU A 118 1.78 -13.05 1.39
CA LEU A 118 2.01 -14.34 0.73
C LEU A 118 0.81 -14.82 -0.07
N LEU A 119 -0.42 -14.56 0.41
CA LEU A 119 -1.64 -14.96 -0.28
C LEU A 119 -1.80 -14.22 -1.62
N GLY A 120 -1.54 -12.92 -1.65
CA GLY A 120 -1.67 -12.11 -2.86
C GLY A 120 -0.47 -12.19 -3.81
N LYS A 121 0.75 -12.36 -3.29
CA LYS A 121 2.00 -12.31 -4.08
C LYS A 121 2.01 -13.15 -5.36
N PRO A 122 1.62 -14.44 -5.39
CA PRO A 122 1.71 -15.24 -6.61
C PRO A 122 0.72 -14.79 -7.71
N VAL A 123 -0.27 -13.99 -7.35
CA VAL A 123 -1.35 -13.52 -8.22
C VAL A 123 -1.37 -12.00 -8.38
N GLU A 124 -0.33 -11.30 -7.92
CA GLU A 124 -0.10 -9.88 -8.20
C GLU A 124 -0.18 -9.63 -9.72
N GLY A 125 -0.98 -8.64 -10.11
CA GLY A 125 -1.26 -8.30 -11.50
C GLY A 125 -2.22 -9.24 -12.24
N TRP A 126 -2.78 -10.27 -11.57
CA TRP A 126 -3.88 -11.04 -12.16
C TRP A 126 -5.16 -10.21 -12.13
N ARG A 127 -5.94 -10.32 -13.22
CA ARG A 127 -7.28 -9.75 -13.32
C ARG A 127 -8.34 -10.76 -12.89
N ARG A 128 -9.56 -10.29 -12.62
CA ARG A 128 -10.68 -11.14 -12.18
C ARG A 128 -10.96 -12.31 -13.11
N ASP A 129 -10.88 -12.10 -14.42
CA ASP A 129 -11.11 -13.18 -15.41
C ASP A 129 -10.13 -14.35 -15.23
N ARG A 130 -8.84 -14.04 -15.02
CA ARG A 130 -7.80 -15.03 -14.76
C ARG A 130 -7.95 -15.64 -13.37
N MET A 131 -8.02 -14.83 -12.32
CA MET A 131 -8.07 -15.32 -10.94
C MET A 131 -9.33 -16.12 -10.65
N HIS A 132 -10.50 -15.57 -10.96
CA HIS A 132 -11.76 -16.26 -10.68
C HIS A 132 -11.93 -17.48 -11.61
N GLY A 133 -11.42 -17.41 -12.83
CA GLY A 133 -11.33 -18.56 -13.72
C GLY A 133 -10.53 -19.70 -13.07
N TYR A 134 -9.29 -19.42 -12.65
CA TYR A 134 -8.41 -20.38 -11.97
C TYR A 134 -9.10 -21.00 -10.75
N LEU A 135 -9.72 -20.19 -9.90
CA LEU A 135 -10.41 -20.67 -8.71
C LEU A 135 -11.63 -21.54 -9.06
N ARG A 136 -12.45 -21.15 -10.03
CA ARG A 136 -13.64 -21.93 -10.44
C ARG A 136 -13.27 -23.25 -11.09
N ASP A 137 -12.28 -23.28 -11.96
CA ASP A 137 -11.82 -24.51 -12.61
C ASP A 137 -11.24 -25.52 -11.61
N LEU A 138 -10.75 -25.05 -10.46
CA LEU A 138 -10.30 -25.88 -9.34
C LEU A 138 -11.40 -26.20 -8.31
N ASN A 139 -12.63 -25.72 -8.49
CA ASN A 139 -13.70 -25.77 -7.48
C ASN A 139 -13.28 -25.15 -6.13
N ARG A 140 -12.54 -24.05 -6.19
CA ARG A 140 -11.98 -23.27 -5.06
C ARG A 140 -12.44 -21.81 -5.07
N PHE A 141 -13.58 -21.53 -5.68
CA PHE A 141 -14.23 -20.22 -5.58
C PHE A 141 -15.37 -20.31 -4.55
N PRO A 142 -15.43 -19.44 -3.52
CA PRO A 142 -14.53 -18.31 -3.23
C PRO A 142 -13.14 -18.76 -2.70
N LEU A 143 -12.17 -17.85 -2.76
CA LEU A 143 -10.80 -18.04 -2.27
C LEU A 143 -10.80 -18.43 -0.78
N ASP A 144 -10.13 -19.52 -0.44
CA ASP A 144 -10.16 -20.10 0.91
C ASP A 144 -8.79 -20.55 1.45
N ARG A 145 -7.73 -20.49 0.65
CA ARG A 145 -6.36 -20.94 0.99
C ARG A 145 -5.35 -20.40 -0.03
N TYR A 146 -4.06 -20.51 0.29
CA TYR A 146 -2.95 -20.13 -0.60
C TYR A 146 -3.05 -20.69 -2.02
N PHE A 147 -2.51 -19.93 -2.98
CA PHE A 147 -2.37 -20.37 -4.37
C PHE A 147 -1.30 -21.47 -4.48
N ALA A 148 -1.52 -22.37 -5.43
CA ALA A 148 -0.75 -23.59 -5.61
C ALA A 148 -0.26 -23.71 -7.05
N ALA A 149 0.97 -24.15 -7.22
CA ALA A 149 1.52 -24.53 -8.52
C ALA A 149 1.15 -25.97 -8.91
N ASP A 150 0.90 -26.84 -7.92
CA ASP A 150 0.51 -28.24 -8.14
C ASP A 150 -0.98 -28.33 -8.50
N VAL A 151 -1.26 -28.04 -9.77
CA VAL A 151 -2.61 -28.07 -10.37
C VAL A 151 -2.60 -28.94 -11.63
N PRO A 152 -3.77 -29.43 -12.09
CA PRO A 152 -3.85 -30.20 -13.32
C PRO A 152 -3.15 -29.49 -14.50
N PRO A 153 -2.39 -30.21 -15.35
CA PRO A 153 -1.58 -29.59 -16.42
C PRO A 153 -2.37 -28.66 -17.35
N GLU A 154 -3.63 -29.01 -17.65
CA GLU A 154 -4.52 -28.20 -18.47
C GLU A 154 -4.93 -26.87 -17.82
N ILE A 155 -5.00 -26.82 -16.48
CA ILE A 155 -5.25 -25.59 -15.71
C ILE A 155 -3.96 -24.78 -15.63
N ALA A 156 -2.82 -25.44 -15.39
CA ALA A 156 -1.51 -24.79 -15.36
C ALA A 156 -1.19 -24.06 -16.68
N GLU A 157 -1.45 -24.71 -17.82
CA GLU A 157 -1.28 -24.13 -19.15
C GLU A 157 -2.26 -22.98 -19.39
N ARG A 158 -3.57 -23.18 -19.11
CA ARG A 158 -4.63 -22.18 -19.33
C ARG A 158 -4.38 -20.88 -18.59
N TYR A 159 -3.91 -20.96 -17.35
CA TYR A 159 -3.70 -19.80 -16.49
C TYR A 159 -2.23 -19.39 -16.36
N HIS A 160 -1.35 -19.90 -17.23
CA HIS A 160 0.07 -19.54 -17.29
C HIS A 160 0.78 -19.63 -15.93
N ILE A 161 0.61 -20.76 -15.25
CA ILE A 161 1.22 -21.02 -13.95
C ILE A 161 2.71 -21.31 -14.14
N ASP A 162 3.59 -20.46 -13.60
CA ASP A 162 5.02 -20.76 -13.52
C ASP A 162 5.30 -21.55 -12.22
N PRO A 163 5.61 -22.86 -12.30
CA PRO A 163 5.83 -23.68 -11.11
C PRO A 163 7.07 -23.27 -10.30
N ARG A 164 7.90 -22.35 -10.82
CA ARG A 164 9.08 -21.82 -10.12
C ARG A 164 8.79 -20.56 -9.31
N ASN A 165 7.58 -20.00 -9.40
CA ASN A 165 7.23 -18.80 -8.64
C ASN A 165 7.34 -19.11 -7.13
N PRO A 166 8.18 -18.38 -6.37
CA PRO A 166 8.42 -18.65 -4.95
C PRO A 166 7.21 -18.34 -4.05
N GLY A 167 6.19 -17.64 -4.57
CA GLY A 167 4.95 -17.33 -3.85
C GLY A 167 3.91 -18.47 -3.85
N TYR A 168 4.06 -19.51 -4.68
CA TYR A 168 3.18 -20.68 -4.61
C TYR A 168 3.52 -21.56 -3.41
N ILE A 169 2.49 -22.06 -2.72
CA ILE A 169 2.61 -22.65 -1.39
C ILE A 169 3.63 -23.80 -1.28
N GLU A 170 3.80 -24.58 -2.35
CA GLU A 170 4.73 -25.71 -2.41
C GLU A 170 6.20 -25.26 -2.40
N ASN A 171 6.48 -24.04 -2.85
CA ASN A 171 7.81 -23.46 -2.93
C ASN A 171 8.17 -22.63 -1.69
N VAL A 172 7.21 -22.37 -0.80
CA VAL A 172 7.41 -21.52 0.38
C VAL A 172 8.23 -22.25 1.44
N THR A 173 9.37 -21.64 1.80
CA THR A 173 10.24 -22.10 2.90
C THR A 173 10.56 -21.00 3.91
N ALA A 174 10.17 -19.78 3.58
CA ALA A 174 10.19 -18.52 4.31
C ALA A 174 9.16 -17.61 3.63
N MET A 175 8.70 -16.54 4.27
CA MET A 175 8.03 -15.46 3.54
C MET A 175 9.01 -14.92 2.48
N PRO A 176 8.72 -15.07 1.17
CA PRO A 176 9.60 -14.58 0.11
C PRO A 176 9.74 -13.06 0.17
N GLU A 177 10.82 -12.53 -0.41
CA GLU A 177 11.00 -11.08 -0.48
C GLU A 177 9.84 -10.42 -1.24
N ASP A 178 9.37 -9.32 -0.68
CA ASP A 178 8.29 -8.49 -1.18
C ASP A 178 8.51 -7.04 -0.71
N ASP A 179 8.20 -6.03 -1.52
CA ASP A 179 8.40 -4.64 -1.12
C ASP A 179 7.50 -4.24 0.04
N ASP A 180 6.28 -4.78 0.16
CA ASP A 180 5.43 -4.62 1.34
C ASP A 180 6.16 -4.96 2.64
N THR A 181 6.83 -6.11 2.65
CA THR A 181 7.54 -6.61 3.84
C THR A 181 8.91 -5.93 4.02
N ASN A 182 9.58 -5.56 2.93
CA ASN A 182 10.80 -4.75 2.96
C ASN A 182 10.55 -3.41 3.66
N TYR A 183 9.46 -2.71 3.32
CA TYR A 183 9.15 -1.42 3.94
C TYR A 183 8.75 -1.54 5.40
N THR A 184 8.17 -2.67 5.81
CA THR A 184 7.88 -2.93 7.23
C THR A 184 9.17 -3.00 8.05
N VAL A 185 10.18 -3.71 7.55
CA VAL A 185 11.49 -3.78 8.21
C VAL A 185 12.23 -2.44 8.10
N THR A 186 12.06 -1.71 7.00
CA THR A 186 12.62 -0.37 6.81
C THR A 186 12.09 0.62 7.84
N GLY A 187 10.77 0.75 8.01
CA GLY A 187 10.18 1.66 9.00
C GLY A 187 10.62 1.32 10.42
N PHE A 188 10.70 0.02 10.76
CA PHE A 188 11.28 -0.42 12.03
C PHE A 188 12.73 0.05 12.19
N ALA A 189 13.57 -0.17 11.17
CA ALA A 189 14.99 0.17 11.20
C ALA A 189 15.22 1.69 11.33
N ILE A 190 14.41 2.50 10.65
CA ILE A 190 14.47 3.97 10.72
C ILE A 190 14.21 4.43 12.17
N VAL A 191 13.10 3.99 12.77
CA VAL A 191 12.77 4.39 14.15
C VAL A 191 13.81 3.85 15.14
N ARG A 192 14.33 2.63 14.93
CA ARG A 192 15.41 2.08 15.76
C ARG A 192 16.68 2.94 15.71
N ASN A 193 17.04 3.43 14.52
CA ASN A 193 18.31 4.13 14.31
C ASN A 193 18.24 5.63 14.70
N HIS A 194 17.09 6.28 14.49
CA HIS A 194 16.93 7.73 14.65
C HIS A 194 16.00 8.11 15.82
N GLY A 195 15.34 7.13 16.45
CA GLY A 195 14.38 7.36 17.52
C GLY A 195 13.03 7.91 17.03
N PRO A 196 12.10 8.21 17.95
CA PRO A 196 10.74 8.66 17.61
C PRO A 196 10.67 10.06 16.97
N THR A 197 11.78 10.80 16.99
CA THR A 197 11.90 12.16 16.43
C THR A 197 12.53 12.18 15.04
N PHE A 198 12.66 11.02 14.37
CA PHE A 198 13.19 10.94 13.01
C PHE A 198 12.47 11.91 12.07
N THR A 199 13.20 12.38 11.06
CA THR A 199 12.78 13.33 10.04
C THR A 199 12.59 12.65 8.68
N SER A 200 11.94 13.33 7.73
CA SER A 200 11.85 12.84 6.35
C SER A 200 13.23 12.69 5.70
N GLU A 201 14.18 13.53 6.08
CA GLU A 201 15.57 13.47 5.62
C GLU A 201 16.30 12.23 6.16
N ASP A 202 15.96 11.76 7.37
CA ASP A 202 16.46 10.49 7.90
C ASP A 202 15.90 9.31 7.09
N VAL A 203 14.60 9.33 6.73
CA VAL A 203 13.98 8.32 5.85
C VAL A 203 14.69 8.28 4.49
N ALA A 204 14.85 9.44 3.85
CA ALA A 204 15.53 9.55 2.56
C ALA A 204 16.98 9.06 2.63
N SER A 205 17.71 9.42 3.69
CA SER A 205 19.08 8.97 3.92
C SER A 205 19.16 7.46 4.14
N PHE A 206 18.18 6.89 4.86
CA PHE A 206 18.08 5.45 5.06
C PHE A 206 17.89 4.73 3.72
N TRP A 207 16.97 5.19 2.88
CA TRP A 207 16.74 4.59 1.56
C TRP A 207 18.01 4.59 0.72
N LEU A 208 18.67 5.75 0.58
CA LEU A 208 19.91 5.91 -0.18
C LEU A 208 21.04 4.98 0.27
N GLY A 209 21.10 4.67 1.57
CA GLY A 209 22.14 3.81 2.15
C GLY A 209 21.79 2.32 2.19
N ASN A 210 20.51 1.95 2.15
CA ASN A 210 20.09 0.61 2.57
C ASN A 210 19.15 -0.12 1.58
N ILE A 211 18.60 0.55 0.56
CA ILE A 211 17.68 -0.05 -0.40
C ILE A 211 18.23 0.12 -1.83
N PRO A 212 18.55 -0.95 -2.57
CA PRO A 212 18.93 -0.81 -3.96
C PRO A 212 17.80 -0.20 -4.81
N VAL A 213 18.13 0.72 -5.73
CA VAL A 213 17.14 1.47 -6.54
C VAL A 213 16.18 0.59 -7.38
N LEU A 214 16.55 -0.66 -7.67
CA LEU A 214 15.68 -1.59 -8.40
C LEU A 214 14.73 -2.39 -7.50
N HIS A 215 14.82 -2.22 -6.18
CA HIS A 215 13.89 -2.77 -5.19
C HIS A 215 12.76 -1.78 -4.84
N VAL A 216 12.79 -0.56 -5.39
CA VAL A 216 11.71 0.42 -5.25
C VAL A 216 10.91 0.49 -6.55
N CYS A 217 9.59 0.72 -6.44
CA CYS A 217 8.65 0.71 -7.56
C CYS A 217 8.12 2.12 -7.83
N THR A 218 7.54 2.34 -9.01
CA THR A 218 6.69 3.51 -9.35
C THR A 218 7.10 4.88 -8.73
N ALA A 219 6.30 5.43 -7.80
CA ALA A 219 6.50 6.70 -7.13
C ALA A 219 7.82 6.76 -6.36
N GLU A 220 8.13 5.68 -5.63
CA GLU A 220 9.35 5.52 -4.86
C GLU A 220 10.57 5.54 -5.75
N ARG A 221 10.50 4.90 -6.92
CA ARG A 221 11.60 4.88 -7.88
C ARG A 221 11.88 6.27 -8.47
N VAL A 222 10.83 7.04 -8.77
CA VAL A 222 10.99 8.43 -9.21
C VAL A 222 11.56 9.28 -8.08
N ALA A 223 11.03 9.17 -6.87
CA ALA A 223 11.52 9.87 -5.70
C ALA A 223 12.98 9.53 -5.37
N TYR A 224 13.37 8.24 -5.45
CA TYR A 224 14.74 7.80 -5.25
C TYR A 224 15.69 8.46 -6.25
N LYS A 225 15.31 8.53 -7.54
CA LYS A 225 16.09 9.26 -8.55
C LYS A 225 16.21 10.75 -8.21
N ASN A 226 15.15 11.37 -7.72
CA ASN A 226 15.15 12.77 -7.30
C ASN A 226 16.10 12.99 -6.12
N LEU A 227 16.09 12.11 -5.13
CA LEU A 227 17.00 12.13 -3.98
C LEU A 227 18.47 12.00 -4.40
N VAL A 228 18.78 11.10 -5.35
CA VAL A 228 20.14 10.96 -5.92
C VAL A 228 20.58 12.26 -6.63
N CYS A 229 19.63 13.01 -7.20
CA CYS A 229 19.87 14.32 -7.80
C CYS A 229 19.82 15.49 -6.80
N ALA A 230 19.84 15.21 -5.48
CA ALA A 230 19.76 16.18 -4.40
C ALA A 230 18.50 17.05 -4.39
N ILE A 231 17.40 16.56 -4.97
CA ILE A 231 16.06 17.12 -4.77
C ILE A 231 15.51 16.44 -3.52
N LEU A 232 15.40 17.21 -2.43
CA LEU A 232 15.06 16.69 -1.10
C LEU A 232 13.53 16.68 -0.86
N PRO A 233 13.05 15.95 0.15
CA PRO A 233 11.65 16.05 0.57
C PRO A 233 11.26 17.50 0.96
N PRO A 234 10.04 17.96 0.63
CA PRO A 234 8.97 17.22 -0.02
C PRO A 234 9.04 17.26 -1.56
N ASP A 235 9.96 18.02 -2.15
CA ASP A 235 10.02 18.20 -3.61
C ASP A 235 10.35 16.89 -4.34
N SER A 236 11.09 15.99 -3.68
CA SER A 236 11.39 14.64 -4.18
C SER A 236 10.15 13.84 -4.55
N ALA A 237 9.03 14.07 -3.84
CA ALA A 237 7.76 13.39 -4.06
C ALA A 237 7.03 13.84 -5.33
N SER A 238 7.16 15.13 -5.70
CA SER A 238 6.32 15.74 -6.74
C SER A 238 7.08 16.08 -8.02
N TYR A 239 8.39 16.29 -7.96
CA TYR A 239 9.20 16.63 -9.13
C TYR A 239 9.15 15.50 -10.16
N ARG A 240 8.41 15.74 -11.24
CA ARG A 240 8.22 14.82 -12.38
C ARG A 240 7.78 13.40 -11.97
N ASN A 241 6.95 13.30 -10.93
CA ASN A 241 6.43 12.03 -10.44
C ASN A 241 4.94 11.85 -10.81
N PRO A 242 4.63 11.02 -11.81
CA PRO A 242 3.24 10.76 -12.21
C PRO A 242 2.47 9.87 -11.24
N TYR A 243 3.16 9.17 -10.34
CA TYR A 243 2.59 8.17 -9.44
C TYR A 243 2.37 8.70 -8.02
N ARG A 244 2.40 10.02 -7.83
CA ARG A 244 2.48 10.70 -6.52
C ARG A 244 1.29 10.44 -5.55
N GLU A 245 0.19 9.85 -6.02
CA GLU A 245 -0.94 9.35 -5.21
C GLU A 245 -1.20 7.84 -5.42
N TRP A 246 -0.17 7.07 -5.81
CA TRP A 246 -0.25 5.60 -5.87
C TRP A 246 -0.03 5.00 -4.48
N ILE A 247 -0.35 3.72 -4.34
CA ILE A 247 -0.45 3.01 -3.06
C ILE A 247 0.89 2.88 -2.31
N GLY A 248 2.02 3.06 -2.96
CA GLY A 248 3.31 2.65 -2.41
C GLY A 248 3.71 3.32 -1.07
N ALA A 249 3.13 4.47 -0.69
CA ALA A 249 3.23 4.97 0.69
C ALA A 249 2.38 4.18 1.70
N GLN A 250 1.14 3.83 1.35
CA GLN A 250 0.23 3.08 2.20
C GLN A 250 0.82 1.73 2.66
N ILE A 251 1.58 1.05 1.80
CA ILE A 251 2.19 -0.25 2.11
C ILE A 251 3.36 -0.17 3.11
N ARG A 252 3.82 1.05 3.46
CA ARG A 252 4.94 1.28 4.41
C ARG A 252 4.46 1.55 5.83
N ALA A 253 3.16 1.74 5.99
CA ALA A 253 2.51 2.18 7.21
C ALA A 253 2.72 1.27 8.43
N ASP A 254 2.81 -0.04 8.21
CA ASP A 254 2.68 -1.07 9.24
C ASP A 254 3.68 -0.92 10.38
N ALA A 255 4.95 -0.66 10.05
CA ALA A 255 5.98 -0.47 11.06
C ALA A 255 5.63 0.66 12.04
N PHE A 256 5.09 1.76 11.51
CA PHE A 256 4.70 2.92 12.30
C PHE A 256 3.45 2.63 13.13
N GLY A 257 2.48 1.90 12.57
CA GLY A 257 1.32 1.41 13.32
C GLY A 257 1.70 0.49 14.48
N TYR A 258 2.64 -0.43 14.27
CA TYR A 258 3.13 -1.33 15.33
C TYR A 258 3.90 -0.58 16.41
N LEU A 259 4.82 0.30 15.99
CA LEU A 259 5.66 1.06 16.92
C LEU A 259 4.86 2.12 17.68
N ALA A 260 3.73 2.58 17.16
CA ALA A 260 2.81 3.47 17.85
C ALA A 260 1.55 2.73 18.29
N ALA A 261 1.65 1.44 18.65
CA ALA A 261 0.52 0.63 19.09
C ALA A 261 -0.31 1.36 20.14
N GLY A 262 -1.57 1.65 19.79
CA GLY A 262 -2.52 2.36 20.64
C GLY A 262 -2.48 3.89 20.57
N ASP A 263 -1.61 4.48 19.74
CA ASP A 263 -1.52 5.92 19.48
C ASP A 263 -1.66 6.21 17.96
N PRO A 264 -2.90 6.30 17.45
CA PRO A 264 -3.15 6.56 16.03
C PRO A 264 -2.58 7.88 15.53
N GLU A 265 -2.51 8.91 16.38
CA GLU A 265 -2.00 10.22 15.99
C GLU A 265 -0.48 10.19 15.81
N LEU A 266 0.24 9.53 16.72
CA LEU A 266 1.68 9.31 16.56
C LEU A 266 1.99 8.45 15.33
N ALA A 267 1.22 7.37 15.12
CA ALA A 267 1.36 6.51 13.94
C ALA A 267 1.21 7.29 12.64
N ALA A 268 0.16 8.10 12.53
CA ALA A 268 -0.07 8.97 11.38
C ALA A 268 1.01 10.04 11.23
N SER A 269 1.53 10.61 12.32
CA SER A 269 2.64 11.57 12.24
C SER A 269 3.90 10.93 11.67
N TRP A 270 4.24 9.70 12.05
CA TRP A 270 5.37 8.98 11.47
C TRP A 270 5.13 8.59 10.02
N GLY A 271 3.94 8.07 9.69
CA GLY A 271 3.54 7.78 8.32
C GLY A 271 3.62 9.03 7.42
N TRP A 272 3.23 10.22 7.92
CA TRP A 272 3.39 11.47 7.17
C TRP A 272 4.86 11.81 6.86
N ARG A 273 5.76 11.60 7.84
CA ARG A 273 7.20 11.90 7.66
C ARG A 273 7.84 10.98 6.64
N ASP A 274 7.43 9.73 6.61
CA ASP A 274 7.84 8.75 5.60
C ASP A 274 7.21 9.07 4.24
N ALA A 275 5.88 9.11 4.14
CA ALA A 275 5.15 9.30 2.89
C ALA A 275 5.64 10.47 2.05
N ARG A 276 5.89 11.63 2.68
CA ARG A 276 6.22 12.89 1.99
C ARG A 276 7.56 12.88 1.26
N ILE A 277 8.38 11.83 1.38
CA ILE A 277 9.58 11.70 0.55
C ILE A 277 9.24 11.29 -0.89
N SER A 278 8.11 10.62 -1.11
CA SER A 278 7.73 10.04 -2.40
C SER A 278 6.31 10.34 -2.85
N HIS A 279 5.42 10.74 -1.95
CA HIS A 279 3.99 10.95 -2.21
C HIS A 279 3.48 12.33 -1.78
N ILE A 280 2.34 12.72 -2.32
CA ILE A 280 1.57 13.90 -1.91
C ILE A 280 0.11 13.52 -1.62
N LYS A 281 -0.65 14.42 -0.98
CA LYS A 281 -2.12 14.33 -0.88
C LYS A 281 -2.62 12.91 -0.53
N ASN A 282 -3.44 12.27 -1.37
CA ASN A 282 -4.02 10.96 -1.08
C ASN A 282 -2.97 9.86 -0.90
N GLY A 283 -1.80 9.95 -1.53
CA GLY A 283 -0.68 9.05 -1.25
C GLY A 283 -0.15 9.18 0.18
N ILE A 284 -0.03 10.42 0.67
CA ILE A 284 0.28 10.68 2.10
C ILE A 284 -0.84 10.18 3.00
N TYR A 285 -2.09 10.45 2.62
CA TYR A 285 -3.25 10.08 3.43
C TYR A 285 -3.40 8.57 3.56
N GLY A 286 -3.07 7.80 2.52
CA GLY A 286 -3.09 6.34 2.59
C GLY A 286 -2.18 5.79 3.67
N GLU A 287 -0.93 6.27 3.75
CA GLU A 287 0.01 5.84 4.79
C GLU A 287 -0.43 6.29 6.18
N MET A 288 -0.86 7.56 6.31
CA MET A 288 -1.38 8.07 7.57
C MET A 288 -2.59 7.26 8.07
N TRP A 289 -3.53 6.98 7.17
CA TRP A 289 -4.74 6.21 7.45
C TRP A 289 -4.43 4.77 7.84
N ALA A 290 -3.60 4.07 7.06
CA ALA A 290 -3.24 2.68 7.35
C ALA A 290 -2.46 2.57 8.67
N ALA A 291 -1.48 3.45 8.92
CA ALA A 291 -0.67 3.42 10.14
C ALA A 291 -1.53 3.65 11.37
N ALA A 292 -2.42 4.64 11.30
CA ALA A 292 -3.36 4.95 12.38
C ALA A 292 -4.41 3.86 12.59
N THR A 293 -4.90 3.22 11.53
CA THR A 293 -5.84 2.09 11.61
C THR A 293 -5.18 0.90 12.32
N ILE A 294 -3.93 0.58 11.94
CA ILE A 294 -3.14 -0.48 12.59
C ILE A 294 -2.89 -0.15 14.06
N ALA A 295 -2.47 1.08 14.37
CA ALA A 295 -2.27 1.51 15.76
C ALA A 295 -3.57 1.42 16.59
N ALA A 296 -4.72 1.78 16.01
CA ALA A 296 -6.02 1.69 16.67
C ALA A 296 -6.45 0.23 16.92
N ALA A 297 -6.08 -0.71 16.05
CA ALA A 297 -6.37 -2.14 16.22
C ALA A 297 -5.78 -2.75 17.51
N PHE A 298 -4.78 -2.12 18.12
CA PHE A 298 -4.28 -2.52 19.45
C PHE A 298 -5.16 -2.07 20.62
N ARG A 299 -6.28 -1.35 20.36
CA ARG A 299 -7.18 -0.76 21.37
C ARG A 299 -8.66 -1.02 21.11
N THR A 300 -8.98 -1.84 20.13
CA THR A 300 -10.34 -2.26 19.80
C THR A 300 -10.34 -3.72 19.37
N ASP A 301 -11.55 -4.29 19.31
CA ASP A 301 -11.84 -5.59 18.70
C ASP A 301 -12.81 -5.41 17.50
N ASP A 302 -13.22 -4.18 17.18
CA ASP A 302 -14.08 -3.85 16.04
C ASP A 302 -13.25 -3.26 14.88
N PRO A 303 -13.13 -3.96 13.74
CA PRO A 303 -12.43 -3.44 12.56
C PRO A 303 -12.95 -2.07 12.10
N LYS A 304 -14.27 -1.82 12.22
CA LYS A 304 -14.86 -0.55 11.81
C LYS A 304 -14.38 0.60 12.72
N GLU A 305 -14.30 0.38 14.03
CA GLU A 305 -13.77 1.39 14.95
C GLU A 305 -12.30 1.73 14.63
N ALA A 306 -11.49 0.74 14.29
CA ALA A 306 -10.10 0.95 13.86
C ALA A 306 -10.03 1.79 12.56
N ILE A 307 -10.85 1.47 11.55
CA ILE A 307 -10.93 2.23 10.29
C ILE A 307 -11.31 3.69 10.57
N LEU A 308 -12.33 3.92 11.40
CA LEU A 308 -12.80 5.27 11.75
C LEU A 308 -11.74 6.06 12.51
N ALA A 309 -10.96 5.42 13.40
CA ALA A 309 -9.84 6.03 14.08
C ALA A 309 -8.72 6.44 13.12
N GLY A 310 -8.46 5.62 12.09
CA GLY A 310 -7.53 5.97 11.00
C GLY A 310 -8.00 7.15 10.17
N LEU A 311 -9.28 7.17 9.77
CA LEU A 311 -9.85 8.27 8.98
C LEU A 311 -9.86 9.60 9.74
N ALA A 312 -9.90 9.55 11.07
CA ALA A 312 -9.76 10.73 11.91
C ALA A 312 -8.33 11.33 11.90
N GLN A 313 -7.36 10.71 11.23
CA GLN A 313 -5.99 11.22 11.11
C GLN A 313 -5.69 11.95 9.79
N VAL A 314 -6.65 12.00 8.87
CA VAL A 314 -6.51 12.62 7.54
C VAL A 314 -7.57 13.71 7.32
N PRO A 315 -7.46 14.59 6.30
CA PRO A 315 -8.44 15.65 6.06
C PRO A 315 -9.83 15.07 5.79
N GLU A 316 -10.85 15.57 6.50
CA GLU A 316 -12.23 15.10 6.40
C GLU A 316 -12.80 15.27 5.00
N ASN A 317 -12.52 16.41 4.35
CA ASN A 317 -12.96 16.69 2.99
C ASN A 317 -11.90 16.24 1.96
N SER A 318 -11.60 14.94 1.91
CA SER A 318 -10.68 14.32 0.94
C SER A 318 -11.33 13.19 0.17
N ARG A 319 -10.77 12.88 -1.03
CA ARG A 319 -11.23 11.75 -1.84
C ARG A 319 -11.09 10.42 -1.10
N LEU A 320 -9.97 10.22 -0.38
CA LEU A 320 -9.76 9.01 0.44
C LEU A 320 -10.90 8.81 1.46
N VAL A 321 -11.19 9.83 2.28
CA VAL A 321 -12.26 9.72 3.30
C VAL A 321 -13.61 9.46 2.65
N SER A 322 -13.95 10.19 1.58
CA SER A 322 -15.21 9.98 0.86
C SER A 322 -15.36 8.55 0.32
N SER A 323 -14.29 7.98 -0.23
CA SER A 323 -14.31 6.63 -0.80
C SER A 323 -14.36 5.53 0.27
N VAL A 324 -13.65 5.70 1.39
CA VAL A 324 -13.71 4.73 2.49
C VAL A 324 -15.07 4.80 3.21
N ASP A 325 -15.59 6.00 3.46
CA ASP A 325 -16.94 6.17 4.05
C ASP A 325 -18.03 5.57 3.14
N GLN A 326 -17.85 5.62 1.80
CA GLN A 326 -18.75 4.96 0.86
C GLN A 326 -18.78 3.44 1.05
N VAL A 327 -17.62 2.80 1.23
CA VAL A 327 -17.54 1.35 1.51
C VAL A 327 -18.17 1.01 2.86
N ILE A 328 -17.91 1.83 3.90
CA ILE A 328 -18.56 1.69 5.20
C ILE A 328 -20.08 1.75 5.05
N GLY A 329 -20.59 2.71 4.27
CA GLY A 329 -22.01 2.86 3.97
C GLY A 329 -22.61 1.63 3.31
N TRP A 330 -21.93 1.02 2.34
CA TRP A 330 -22.39 -0.24 1.72
C TRP A 330 -22.54 -1.36 2.75
N HIS A 331 -21.60 -1.47 3.68
CA HIS A 331 -21.68 -2.47 4.75
C HIS A 331 -22.86 -2.18 5.70
N GLU A 332 -23.09 -0.93 6.08
CA GLU A 332 -24.23 -0.52 6.92
C GLU A 332 -25.59 -0.72 6.24
N GLU A 333 -25.65 -0.57 4.91
CA GLU A 333 -26.83 -0.87 4.09
C GLU A 333 -27.13 -2.39 3.99
N GLY A 334 -26.21 -3.25 4.45
CA GLY A 334 -26.34 -4.71 4.36
C GLY A 334 -26.03 -5.28 2.98
N VAL A 335 -25.21 -4.59 2.18
CA VAL A 335 -24.75 -5.07 0.86
C VAL A 335 -23.89 -6.32 1.04
N GLY A 336 -24.15 -7.36 0.24
CA GLY A 336 -23.34 -8.58 0.24
C GLY A 336 -21.92 -8.33 -0.28
N TYR A 337 -20.96 -9.18 0.12
CA TYR A 337 -19.56 -9.04 -0.28
C TYR A 337 -19.36 -9.00 -1.81
N ASP A 338 -20.01 -9.92 -2.55
CA ASP A 338 -19.91 -9.97 -4.00
C ASP A 338 -20.49 -8.69 -4.66
N ASP A 339 -21.62 -8.19 -4.17
CA ASP A 339 -22.22 -6.94 -4.65
C ASP A 339 -21.35 -5.72 -4.33
N ALA A 340 -20.68 -5.70 -3.17
CA ALA A 340 -19.73 -4.65 -2.82
C ALA A 340 -18.50 -4.67 -3.76
N CYS A 341 -18.02 -5.86 -4.12
CA CYS A 341 -16.96 -6.02 -5.12
C CYS A 341 -17.40 -5.53 -6.50
N GLU A 342 -18.63 -5.82 -6.92
CA GLU A 342 -19.16 -5.31 -8.19
C GLU A 342 -19.35 -3.78 -8.17
N ARG A 343 -19.80 -3.20 -7.05
CA ARG A 343 -19.83 -1.73 -6.88
C ARG A 343 -18.43 -1.12 -6.98
N PHE A 344 -17.44 -1.71 -6.32
CA PHE A 344 -16.04 -1.29 -6.40
C PHE A 344 -15.50 -1.34 -7.84
N HIS A 345 -15.69 -2.45 -8.55
CA HIS A 345 -15.28 -2.60 -9.95
C HIS A 345 -16.09 -1.72 -10.93
N GLY A 346 -17.25 -1.22 -10.51
CA GLY A 346 -17.99 -0.18 -11.23
C GLY A 346 -17.39 1.23 -11.10
N ILE A 347 -16.53 1.45 -10.09
CA ILE A 347 -15.84 2.72 -9.84
C ILE A 347 -14.41 2.67 -10.39
N TRP A 348 -13.71 1.56 -10.18
CA TRP A 348 -12.30 1.37 -10.54
C TRP A 348 -12.10 0.25 -11.56
N ASN A 349 -11.25 0.47 -12.56
CA ASN A 349 -11.02 -0.49 -13.62
C ASN A 349 -9.64 -1.18 -13.50
N GLU A 350 -9.62 -2.47 -13.18
CA GLU A 350 -8.40 -3.29 -13.07
C GLU A 350 -7.53 -3.37 -14.33
N THR A 351 -8.05 -2.94 -15.49
CA THR A 351 -7.28 -2.87 -16.74
C THR A 351 -6.46 -1.59 -16.89
N HIS A 352 -6.70 -0.58 -16.05
CA HIS A 352 -5.97 0.68 -16.04
C HIS A 352 -4.96 0.70 -14.90
N GLY A 353 -3.67 0.88 -15.22
CA GLY A 353 -2.60 0.88 -14.21
C GLY A 353 -2.75 1.97 -13.15
N HIS A 354 -3.31 3.14 -13.53
CA HIS A 354 -3.61 4.21 -12.58
C HIS A 354 -4.62 3.75 -11.52
N ASP A 355 -5.74 3.17 -11.93
CA ASP A 355 -6.77 2.66 -11.01
C ASP A 355 -6.26 1.49 -10.18
N TRP A 356 -5.51 0.57 -10.81
CA TRP A 356 -4.96 -0.63 -10.17
C TRP A 356 -4.03 -0.30 -9.00
N CYS A 357 -3.10 0.65 -9.19
CA CYS A 357 -2.13 1.08 -8.18
C CYS A 357 -2.61 2.24 -7.29
N HIS A 358 -3.77 2.85 -7.53
CA HIS A 358 -4.13 4.09 -6.82
C HIS A 358 -4.26 3.85 -5.31
N THR A 359 -3.88 4.82 -4.46
CA THR A 359 -4.07 4.66 -3.01
C THR A 359 -5.52 4.40 -2.64
N ILE A 360 -6.45 5.14 -3.26
CA ILE A 360 -7.87 5.12 -2.91
C ILE A 360 -8.53 3.77 -3.25
N SER A 361 -8.26 3.22 -4.44
CA SER A 361 -8.86 1.93 -4.84
C SER A 361 -8.43 0.83 -3.86
N ASN A 362 -7.16 0.80 -3.48
CA ASN A 362 -6.63 -0.18 -2.54
C ASN A 362 -7.09 0.08 -1.09
N ALA A 363 -7.24 1.34 -0.65
CA ALA A 363 -7.88 1.64 0.63
C ALA A 363 -9.33 1.15 0.71
N MET A 364 -10.09 1.24 -0.40
CA MET A 364 -11.44 0.67 -0.49
C MET A 364 -11.39 -0.86 -0.36
N ILE A 365 -10.46 -1.55 -1.02
CA ILE A 365 -10.30 -3.01 -0.92
C ILE A 365 -9.93 -3.43 0.51
N VAL A 366 -8.97 -2.76 1.14
CA VAL A 366 -8.62 -3.01 2.55
C VAL A 366 -9.85 -2.86 3.45
N THR A 367 -10.65 -1.82 3.23
CA THR A 367 -11.90 -1.60 3.98
C THR A 367 -12.92 -2.73 3.73
N ILE A 368 -13.06 -3.20 2.49
CA ILE A 368 -13.92 -4.35 2.15
C ILE A 368 -13.42 -5.61 2.88
N GLY A 369 -12.12 -5.91 2.81
CA GLY A 369 -11.52 -7.08 3.46
C GLY A 369 -11.73 -7.10 4.97
N LEU A 370 -11.69 -5.93 5.63
CA LEU A 370 -11.91 -5.80 7.07
C LEU A 370 -13.38 -5.93 7.47
N LEU A 371 -14.28 -5.22 6.78
CA LEU A 371 -15.70 -5.15 7.19
C LEU A 371 -16.44 -6.44 6.86
N TRP A 372 -16.20 -7.01 5.68
CA TRP A 372 -16.68 -8.34 5.36
C TRP A 372 -15.74 -9.40 5.94
N GLY A 373 -14.68 -9.09 6.67
CA GLY A 373 -13.85 -10.11 7.31
C GLY A 373 -14.54 -10.91 8.42
N GLU A 374 -15.66 -10.40 8.96
CA GLU A 374 -16.41 -10.97 10.09
C GLU A 374 -15.53 -11.22 11.34
N GLY A 375 -14.40 -10.51 11.46
CA GLY A 375 -13.40 -10.72 12.50
C GLY A 375 -12.60 -12.02 12.35
N ASP A 376 -12.77 -12.78 11.27
CA ASP A 376 -12.02 -13.99 10.97
C ASP A 376 -10.77 -13.67 10.13
N PHE A 377 -9.61 -14.15 10.58
CA PHE A 377 -8.34 -13.86 9.92
C PHE A 377 -8.28 -14.34 8.48
N ALA A 378 -8.60 -15.62 8.24
CA ALA A 378 -8.46 -16.23 6.92
C ALA A 378 -9.46 -15.63 5.92
N LEU A 379 -10.70 -15.43 6.36
CA LEU A 379 -11.74 -14.80 5.57
C LEU A 379 -11.38 -13.37 5.19
N SER A 380 -10.86 -12.58 6.14
CA SER A 380 -10.49 -11.18 5.90
C SER A 380 -9.43 -11.04 4.82
N ILE A 381 -8.33 -11.79 4.89
CA ILE A 381 -7.27 -11.72 3.88
C ILE A 381 -7.74 -12.27 2.52
N CYS A 382 -8.60 -13.30 2.51
CA CYS A 382 -9.19 -13.79 1.25
C CYS A 382 -10.12 -12.76 0.62
N ARG A 383 -10.92 -12.04 1.43
CA ARG A 383 -11.80 -10.95 0.98
C ARG A 383 -11.03 -9.69 0.55
N ALA A 384 -9.76 -9.56 0.95
CA ALA A 384 -8.85 -8.52 0.46
C ALA A 384 -8.16 -8.88 -0.88
N VAL A 385 -7.88 -10.17 -1.12
CA VAL A 385 -7.16 -10.64 -2.32
C VAL A 385 -8.11 -10.94 -3.49
N GLN A 386 -9.30 -11.49 -3.21
CA GLN A 386 -10.26 -11.91 -4.24
C GLN A 386 -10.80 -10.78 -5.15
N PRO A 387 -10.83 -9.49 -4.74
CA PRO A 387 -11.14 -8.37 -5.64
C PRO A 387 -10.08 -8.12 -6.73
N CYS A 388 -8.92 -8.78 -6.66
CA CYS A 388 -7.74 -8.56 -7.50
C CYS A 388 -7.03 -7.22 -7.19
N PHE A 389 -6.77 -6.39 -8.20
CA PHE A 389 -5.95 -5.18 -8.06
C PHE A 389 -4.55 -5.55 -7.52
N ASP A 390 -4.00 -4.75 -6.62
CA ASP A 390 -2.70 -4.94 -6.01
C ASP A 390 -2.84 -5.91 -4.82
N THR A 391 -2.72 -7.20 -5.09
CA THR A 391 -3.30 -8.25 -4.23
C THR A 391 -2.51 -8.51 -2.96
N ASP A 392 -1.18 -8.55 -3.05
CA ASP A 392 -0.28 -8.77 -1.91
C ASP A 392 -0.42 -7.65 -0.89
N CYS A 393 -0.36 -6.40 -1.32
CA CYS A 393 -0.40 -5.26 -0.40
C CYS A 393 -1.73 -5.13 0.36
N ASN A 394 -2.84 -5.41 -0.32
CA ASN A 394 -4.17 -5.43 0.27
C ASN A 394 -4.30 -6.56 1.29
N GLY A 395 -3.85 -7.76 0.91
CA GLY A 395 -3.76 -8.90 1.83
C GLY A 395 -2.88 -8.60 3.03
N ALA A 396 -1.70 -8.00 2.81
CA ALA A 396 -0.73 -7.67 3.85
C ALA A 396 -1.29 -6.69 4.87
N THR A 397 -1.88 -5.58 4.41
CA THR A 397 -2.46 -4.55 5.28
C THR A 397 -3.66 -5.08 6.07
N VAL A 398 -4.55 -5.85 5.44
CA VAL A 398 -5.67 -6.50 6.16
C VAL A 398 -5.18 -7.53 7.16
N GLY A 399 -4.20 -8.35 6.79
CA GLY A 399 -3.59 -9.35 7.66
C GLY A 399 -2.90 -8.73 8.88
N SER A 400 -2.25 -7.59 8.69
CA SER A 400 -1.66 -6.77 9.75
C SER A 400 -2.69 -6.28 10.76
N ILE A 401 -3.77 -5.65 10.28
CA ILE A 401 -4.84 -5.08 11.11
C ILE A 401 -5.58 -6.19 11.87
N ILE A 402 -6.03 -7.25 11.19
CA ILE A 402 -6.74 -8.35 11.85
C ILE A 402 -5.80 -9.13 12.79
N GLY A 403 -4.52 -9.28 12.40
CA GLY A 403 -3.49 -9.86 13.27
C GLY A 403 -3.30 -9.05 14.56
N ALA A 404 -3.32 -7.72 14.48
CA ALA A 404 -3.25 -6.83 15.65
C ALA A 404 -4.51 -6.91 16.52
N LEU A 405 -5.70 -7.02 15.93
CA LEU A 405 -6.96 -7.20 16.68
C LEU A 405 -6.96 -8.52 17.46
N LEU A 406 -6.65 -9.64 16.78
CA LEU A 406 -6.83 -10.99 17.31
C LEU A 406 -5.66 -11.48 18.17
N GLY A 407 -4.43 -11.11 17.81
CA GLY A 407 -3.20 -11.66 18.39
C GLY A 407 -2.80 -13.03 17.83
N ARG A 408 -1.50 -13.32 17.94
CA ARG A 408 -0.85 -14.49 17.32
C ARG A 408 -1.47 -15.82 17.71
N LYS A 409 -1.94 -15.95 18.95
CA LYS A 409 -2.54 -17.20 19.47
C LYS A 409 -3.87 -17.55 18.81
N ALA A 410 -4.58 -16.55 18.29
CA ALA A 410 -5.88 -16.74 17.62
C ALA A 410 -5.74 -16.99 16.11
N LEU A 411 -4.56 -16.74 15.52
CA LEU A 411 -4.35 -16.94 14.09
C LEU A 411 -4.18 -18.43 13.75
N PRO A 412 -4.80 -18.94 12.66
CA PRO A 412 -4.71 -20.36 12.32
C PRO A 412 -3.32 -20.74 11.83
N GLU A 413 -2.77 -21.82 12.37
CA GLU A 413 -1.37 -22.21 12.13
C GLU A 413 -1.09 -22.58 10.67
N ASP A 414 -2.07 -23.10 9.93
CA ASP A 414 -1.93 -23.45 8.51
C ASP A 414 -1.59 -22.23 7.63
N TRP A 415 -1.96 -21.02 8.07
CA TRP A 415 -1.60 -19.78 7.39
C TRP A 415 -0.19 -19.30 7.73
N LEU A 416 0.37 -19.72 8.87
CA LEU A 416 1.61 -19.17 9.41
C LEU A 416 2.81 -20.13 9.27
N ALA A 417 2.57 -21.42 9.46
CA ALA A 417 3.57 -22.48 9.40
C ALA A 417 4.41 -22.50 8.09
N PRO A 418 3.84 -22.24 6.89
CA PRO A 418 4.61 -22.28 5.65
C PRO A 418 5.83 -21.34 5.64
N MET A 419 5.72 -20.18 6.29
CA MET A 419 6.78 -19.17 6.36
C MET A 419 7.87 -19.49 7.38
N ARG A 420 7.70 -20.51 8.23
CA ARG A 420 8.70 -21.00 9.19
C ARG A 420 9.35 -19.89 10.04
N ASP A 421 8.52 -18.95 10.49
CA ASP A 421 8.94 -17.77 11.27
C ASP A 421 10.10 -16.99 10.63
N THR A 422 10.22 -17.02 9.30
CA THR A 422 11.33 -16.38 8.57
C THR A 422 10.77 -15.44 7.51
N LEU A 423 11.32 -14.24 7.44
CA LEU A 423 11.11 -13.27 6.37
C LEU A 423 12.42 -12.99 5.63
N ILE A 424 12.39 -13.01 4.30
CA ILE A 424 13.49 -12.59 3.42
C ILE A 424 13.27 -11.14 3.01
N THR A 425 14.32 -10.30 3.04
CA THR A 425 14.21 -8.89 2.63
C THR A 425 15.35 -8.45 1.71
N GLY A 426 15.08 -7.38 0.96
CA GLY A 426 16.08 -6.64 0.16
C GLY A 426 16.80 -5.55 0.94
N VAL A 427 16.48 -5.36 2.23
CA VAL A 427 17.00 -4.25 3.04
C VAL A 427 18.38 -4.59 3.59
N ALA A 428 19.36 -3.71 3.34
CA ALA A 428 20.73 -3.91 3.81
C ALA A 428 20.77 -4.11 5.33
N GLY A 429 21.45 -5.18 5.76
CA GLY A 429 21.54 -5.55 7.18
C GLY A 429 20.34 -6.33 7.74
N TYR A 430 19.30 -6.58 6.94
CA TYR A 430 18.09 -7.32 7.34
C TYR A 430 17.66 -8.41 6.35
N HIS A 431 18.58 -8.92 5.52
CA HIS A 431 18.25 -9.84 4.42
C HIS A 431 17.47 -11.09 4.81
N ARG A 432 17.60 -11.54 6.07
CA ARG A 432 16.82 -12.62 6.64
C ARG A 432 16.55 -12.31 8.11
N VAL A 433 15.29 -12.22 8.50
CA VAL A 433 14.87 -11.93 9.89
C VAL A 433 13.87 -12.97 10.38
N SER A 434 13.78 -13.15 11.69
CA SER A 434 12.67 -13.91 12.30
C SER A 434 11.45 -12.99 12.46
N ILE A 435 10.28 -13.47 12.05
CA ILE A 435 9.02 -12.71 12.15
C ILE A 435 8.70 -12.43 13.62
N SER A 436 8.80 -13.45 14.47
CA SER A 436 8.57 -13.34 15.91
C SER A 436 9.62 -12.46 16.61
N GLU A 437 10.89 -12.54 16.22
CA GLU A 437 11.95 -11.69 16.78
C GLU A 437 11.74 -10.21 16.43
N MET A 438 11.27 -9.89 15.22
CA MET A 438 10.92 -8.52 14.83
C MET A 438 9.78 -7.96 15.69
N ALA A 439 8.77 -8.78 16.01
CA ALA A 439 7.72 -8.39 16.95
C ALA A 439 8.27 -8.14 18.37
N ASP A 440 9.17 -9.00 18.86
CA ASP A 440 9.82 -8.84 20.17
C ASP A 440 10.68 -7.56 20.23
N LEU A 441 11.43 -7.28 19.17
CA LEU A 441 12.21 -6.05 19.01
C LEU A 441 11.32 -4.81 18.96
N THR A 442 10.21 -4.90 18.25
CA THR A 442 9.20 -3.82 18.17
C THR A 442 8.67 -3.51 19.57
N LYS A 443 8.31 -4.54 20.35
CA LYS A 443 7.86 -4.37 21.73
C LYS A 443 8.93 -3.70 22.60
N ARG A 444 10.19 -4.13 22.50
CA ARG A 444 11.30 -3.51 23.25
C ARG A 444 11.42 -2.02 22.96
N LEU A 445 11.33 -1.62 21.68
CA LEU A 445 11.35 -0.19 21.33
C LEU A 445 10.14 0.58 21.88
N ILE A 446 8.96 -0.03 21.99
CA ILE A 446 7.81 0.58 22.67
C ILE A 446 8.10 0.78 24.16
N ASP A 447 8.59 -0.27 24.83
CA ASP A 447 8.88 -0.22 26.27
C ASP A 447 9.98 0.80 26.60
N ASP A 448 11.00 0.95 25.75
CA ASP A 448 12.11 1.90 25.94
C ASP A 448 11.67 3.38 25.77
N ARG A 449 10.49 3.63 25.18
CA ARG A 449 9.93 4.99 24.97
C ARG A 449 8.91 5.40 26.04
N ALA A 450 8.32 4.43 26.75
CA ALA A 450 7.31 4.64 27.80
C ALA A 450 7.96 5.04 29.13
#